data_AF-A0A9X3GTD4-F1
#
_entry.id   AF-A0A9X3GTD4-F1
#
_cell.length_a   1.000
_cell.length_b   1.000
_cell.length_c   1.000
_cell.angle_alpha   90.00
_cell.angle_beta   90.00
_cell.angle_gamma   90.00
#
_symmetry.space_group_name_H-M   'P 1'
#
loop_
_entity.id
_entity.type
_entity.pdbx_description
1 polymer ?
#
loop_
_entity_poly.entity_id
_entity_poly.type
_entity_poly.pdbx_seq_one_letter_code
_entity_poly.pdbx_strand_id
1 'polypeptide(L)'
;MSSKVVGFLLGAAFAALTLFLIYKLLAWICGRLATAARWIWRLGRRPAATADPNGGYVVFDLETTGLSAADHEIIEIAGLKISPKGEIVESFQSLVIPEGRISPAITKLTGIDQMMIAQDGVPLGEAMSRFRSFAGDLPLVAFNAPFDKGFLHHACFRMGMPVFGNSFHCALETSRRAWPGRPSYKLSALAEEAGLDLANEHRALADCQRTAYLMFAALNKLGTSFR
;
A
#
# COMPACT_ATOMS: atom_id res chain seq x y z
N MET A 1 -42.39 -40.04 20.85
CA MET A 1 -42.35 -38.75 20.11
C MET A 1 -42.43 -39.04 18.63
N SER A 2 -43.41 -38.46 17.94
CA SER A 2 -43.67 -38.70 16.50
C SER A 2 -42.50 -38.20 15.65
N SER A 3 -42.16 -38.95 14.59
CA SER A 3 -41.13 -38.60 13.59
C SER A 3 -41.34 -37.21 12.97
N LYS A 4 -42.57 -36.71 12.96
CA LYS A 4 -42.92 -35.35 12.52
C LYS A 4 -42.36 -34.24 13.42
N VAL A 5 -42.29 -34.48 14.73
CA VAL A 5 -41.77 -33.51 15.71
C VAL A 5 -40.24 -33.40 15.59
N VAL A 6 -39.57 -34.53 15.37
CA VAL A 6 -38.11 -34.58 15.16
C VAL A 6 -37.70 -33.87 13.88
N GLY A 7 -38.44 -34.07 12.77
CA GLY A 7 -38.18 -33.39 11.50
C GLY A 7 -38.38 -31.87 11.56
N PHE A 8 -39.39 -31.41 12.30
CA PHE A 8 -39.63 -29.97 12.51
C PHE A 8 -38.52 -29.29 13.33
N LEU A 9 -38.07 -29.94 14.42
CA LEU A 9 -37.00 -29.43 15.26
C LEU A 9 -35.64 -29.40 14.53
N LEU A 10 -35.35 -30.42 13.72
CA LEU A 10 -34.15 -30.45 12.87
C LEU A 10 -34.16 -29.35 11.80
N GLY A 11 -35.32 -29.11 11.16
CA GLY A 11 -35.47 -28.02 10.18
C GLY A 11 -35.30 -26.63 10.80
N ALA A 12 -35.87 -26.40 11.98
CA ALA A 12 -35.73 -25.14 12.71
C ALA A 12 -34.27 -24.90 13.17
N ALA A 13 -33.58 -25.94 13.64
CA ALA A 13 -32.16 -25.85 14.01
C ALA A 13 -31.26 -25.54 12.81
N PHE A 14 -31.52 -26.14 11.65
CA PHE A 14 -30.78 -25.87 10.41
C PHE A 14 -31.00 -24.43 9.92
N ALA A 15 -32.24 -23.94 9.96
CA ALA A 15 -32.56 -22.56 9.62
C ALA A 15 -31.88 -21.56 10.56
N ALA A 16 -31.91 -21.82 11.88
CA ALA A 16 -31.26 -20.97 12.88
C ALA A 16 -29.73 -20.93 12.70
N LEU A 17 -29.08 -22.06 12.41
CA LEU A 17 -27.64 -22.12 12.14
C LEU A 17 -27.27 -21.35 10.88
N THR A 18 -28.08 -21.47 9.83
CA THR A 18 -27.88 -20.75 8.55
C THR A 18 -28.03 -19.24 8.75
N LEU A 19 -29.07 -18.79 9.45
CA LEU A 19 -29.28 -17.39 9.82
C LEU A 19 -28.14 -16.84 10.69
N PHE A 20 -27.63 -17.64 11.63
CA PHE A 20 -26.51 -17.25 12.49
C PHE A 20 -25.19 -17.10 11.70
N LEU A 21 -24.94 -17.99 10.74
CA LEU A 21 -23.79 -17.89 9.82
C LEU A 21 -23.89 -16.68 8.91
N ILE A 22 -25.08 -16.42 8.34
CA ILE A 22 -25.35 -15.22 7.54
C ILE A 22 -25.15 -13.95 8.37
N TYR A 23 -25.68 -13.91 9.61
CA TYR A 23 -25.49 -12.78 10.52
C TYR A 23 -24.01 -12.54 10.84
N LYS A 24 -23.24 -13.60 11.14
CA LYS A 24 -21.79 -13.47 11.35
C LYS A 24 -21.07 -12.96 10.12
N LEU A 25 -21.44 -13.43 8.93
CA LEU A 25 -20.89 -12.96 7.66
C LEU A 25 -21.21 -11.48 7.43
N LEU A 26 -22.47 -11.08 7.63
CA LEU A 26 -22.91 -9.69 7.50
C LEU A 26 -22.23 -8.77 8.52
N ALA A 27 -22.14 -9.16 9.79
CA ALA A 27 -21.45 -8.39 10.83
C ALA A 27 -19.94 -8.26 10.52
N TRP A 28 -19.32 -9.31 9.99
CA TRP A 28 -17.93 -9.29 9.57
C TRP A 28 -17.68 -8.39 8.35
N ILE A 29 -18.58 -8.43 7.34
CA ILE A 29 -18.56 -7.52 6.18
C ILE A 29 -18.76 -6.08 6.63
N CYS A 30 -19.77 -5.79 7.46
CA CYS A 30 -20.04 -4.45 8.00
C CYS A 30 -18.86 -3.92 8.83
N GLY A 31 -18.19 -4.77 9.61
CA GLY A 31 -17.00 -4.37 10.38
C GLY A 31 -15.81 -3.99 9.49
N ARG A 32 -15.58 -4.73 8.39
CA ARG A 32 -14.55 -4.40 7.40
C ARG A 32 -14.87 -3.10 6.66
N LEU A 33 -16.10 -2.96 6.15
CA LEU A 33 -16.54 -1.76 5.46
C LEU A 33 -16.50 -0.53 6.37
N ALA A 34 -16.89 -0.66 7.65
CA ALA A 34 -16.81 0.45 8.61
C ALA A 34 -15.37 0.86 8.92
N THR A 35 -14.41 -0.08 8.93
CA THR A 35 -12.99 0.21 9.18
C THR A 35 -12.35 0.87 7.96
N ALA A 36 -12.58 0.32 6.77
CA ALA A 36 -12.14 0.92 5.51
C ALA A 36 -12.76 2.30 5.32
N ALA A 37 -14.07 2.45 5.49
CA ALA A 37 -14.77 3.74 5.38
C ALA A 37 -14.29 4.76 6.42
N ARG A 38 -14.04 4.35 7.67
CA ARG A 38 -13.51 5.24 8.72
C ARG A 38 -12.07 5.67 8.42
N TRP A 39 -11.27 4.80 7.82
CA TRP A 39 -9.92 5.12 7.39
C TRP A 39 -9.93 6.04 6.16
N ILE A 40 -10.72 5.72 5.13
CA ILE A 40 -10.98 6.56 3.94
C ILE A 40 -11.51 7.94 4.34
N TRP A 41 -12.41 8.01 5.31
CA TRP A 41 -12.93 9.28 5.83
C TRP A 41 -11.85 10.11 6.53
N ARG A 42 -10.83 9.48 7.14
CA ARG A 42 -9.64 10.17 7.65
C ARG A 42 -8.72 10.67 6.53
N LEU A 43 -8.69 10.01 5.37
CA LEU A 43 -7.91 10.44 4.19
C LEU A 43 -8.43 11.75 3.57
N GLY A 44 -9.74 11.99 3.64
CA GLY A 44 -10.37 13.18 3.05
C GLY A 44 -10.13 14.48 3.82
N ARG A 45 -9.54 14.42 5.02
CA ARG A 45 -9.15 15.62 5.77
C ARG A 45 -7.71 15.98 5.42
N ARG A 46 -7.51 17.06 4.68
CA ARG A 46 -6.24 17.81 4.72
C ARG A 46 -6.12 18.44 6.12
N PRO A 47 -5.18 18.04 6.98
CA PRO A 47 -4.81 18.89 8.09
C PRO A 47 -4.12 20.13 7.50
N ALA A 48 -4.30 21.28 8.15
CA ALA A 48 -3.49 22.46 7.85
C ALA A 48 -2.00 22.07 7.95
N ALA A 49 -1.20 22.60 7.02
CA ALA A 49 0.21 22.31 6.86
C ALA A 49 1.02 22.64 8.13
N THR A 50 1.14 21.68 9.03
CA THR A 50 2.23 21.60 10.00
C THR A 50 2.59 20.13 10.12
N ALA A 51 3.61 19.71 9.37
CA ALA A 51 4.29 18.46 9.65
C ALA A 51 4.72 18.49 11.11
N ASP A 52 4.25 17.53 11.91
CA ASP A 52 4.77 17.32 13.25
C ASP A 52 6.25 16.93 13.10
N PRO A 53 7.21 17.73 13.59
CA PRO A 53 8.63 17.42 13.46
C PRO A 53 9.06 16.20 14.29
N ASN A 54 8.19 15.63 15.13
CA ASN A 54 8.54 14.61 16.12
C ASN A 54 8.00 13.20 15.84
N GLY A 55 7.70 12.84 14.59
CA GLY A 55 7.57 11.43 14.22
C GLY A 55 6.61 11.14 13.06
N GLY A 56 6.57 9.87 12.67
CA GLY A 56 5.80 9.38 11.53
C GLY A 56 6.66 8.49 10.64
N TYR A 57 6.20 8.28 9.41
CA TYR A 57 6.94 7.56 8.38
C TYR A 57 6.43 7.94 7.01
N VAL A 58 7.21 7.59 5.98
CA VAL A 58 6.82 7.76 4.58
C VAL A 58 6.56 6.39 4.00
N VAL A 59 5.34 6.16 3.52
CA VAL A 59 5.06 5.03 2.65
C VAL A 59 5.42 5.44 1.24
N PHE A 60 6.19 4.62 0.53
CA PHE A 60 6.56 4.87 -0.86
C PHE A 60 6.47 3.60 -1.69
N ASP A 61 6.36 3.80 -2.99
CA ASP A 61 6.26 2.75 -3.99
C ASP A 61 6.86 3.25 -5.32
N LEU A 62 7.44 2.33 -6.09
CA LEU A 62 8.09 2.61 -7.36
C LEU A 62 7.48 1.78 -8.49
N GLU A 63 7.11 2.42 -9.58
CA GLU A 63 6.91 1.72 -10.85
C GLU A 63 8.20 1.69 -11.65
N THR A 64 8.46 0.57 -12.31
CA THR A 64 9.74 0.30 -12.97
C THR A 64 9.56 -0.36 -14.32
N THR A 65 10.59 -0.31 -15.18
CA THR A 65 10.57 -0.98 -16.49
C THR A 65 10.78 -2.50 -16.42
N GLY A 66 10.94 -3.07 -15.22
CA GLY A 66 11.12 -4.50 -14.98
C GLY A 66 11.60 -4.79 -13.56
N LEU A 67 12.10 -6.01 -13.29
CA LEU A 67 12.21 -6.51 -11.91
C LEU A 67 13.60 -6.36 -11.26
N SER A 68 14.62 -6.02 -12.04
CA SER A 68 16.02 -5.94 -11.60
C SER A 68 16.51 -4.51 -11.68
N ALA A 69 16.95 -3.96 -10.54
CA ALA A 69 17.51 -2.60 -10.50
C ALA A 69 18.80 -2.45 -11.32
N ALA A 70 19.51 -3.55 -11.63
CA ALA A 70 20.71 -3.50 -12.45
C ALA A 70 20.40 -3.28 -13.95
N ASP A 71 19.23 -3.73 -14.40
CA ASP A 71 18.87 -3.79 -15.83
C ASP A 71 17.67 -2.89 -16.17
N HIS A 72 16.97 -2.38 -15.17
CA HIS A 72 15.71 -1.64 -15.32
C HIS A 72 15.73 -0.31 -14.58
N GLU A 73 14.76 0.53 -14.91
CA GLU A 73 14.71 1.93 -14.51
C GLU A 73 13.41 2.26 -13.79
N ILE A 74 13.46 3.24 -12.92
CA ILE A 74 12.27 3.83 -12.28
C ILE A 74 11.53 4.68 -13.31
N ILE A 75 10.20 4.55 -13.37
CA ILE A 75 9.31 5.36 -14.23
C ILE A 75 8.24 6.12 -13.44
N GLU A 76 8.01 5.76 -12.18
CA GLU A 76 7.17 6.53 -11.24
C GLU A 76 7.73 6.41 -9.82
N ILE A 77 7.70 7.50 -9.06
CA ILE A 77 7.96 7.52 -7.62
C ILE A 77 6.72 8.13 -6.97
N ALA A 78 6.12 7.43 -6.02
CA ALA A 78 5.08 8.00 -5.17
C ALA A 78 5.43 7.87 -3.69
N GLY A 79 4.85 8.76 -2.88
CA GLY A 79 5.05 8.76 -1.44
C GLY A 79 3.88 9.37 -0.68
N LEU A 80 3.65 8.89 0.55
CA LEU A 80 2.67 9.40 1.49
C LEU A 80 3.34 9.60 2.84
N LYS A 81 3.33 10.83 3.36
CA LYS A 81 3.70 11.08 4.75
C LYS A 81 2.56 10.70 5.66
N ILE A 82 2.85 9.83 6.61
CA ILE A 82 1.91 9.35 7.61
C ILE A 82 2.31 9.94 8.97
N SER A 83 1.37 10.64 9.61
CA SER A 83 1.56 11.15 10.98
C SER A 83 1.62 10.00 11.99
N PRO A 84 2.10 10.24 13.23
CA PRO A 84 2.04 9.24 14.31
C PRO A 84 0.63 8.73 14.62
N LYS A 85 -0.42 9.49 14.24
CA LYS A 85 -1.83 9.12 14.41
C LYS A 85 -2.37 8.23 13.28
N GLY A 86 -1.54 7.93 12.26
CA GLY A 86 -1.91 7.13 11.10
C GLY A 86 -2.68 7.91 10.03
N GLU A 87 -2.54 9.23 9.99
CA GLU A 87 -3.22 10.10 9.03
C GLU A 87 -2.26 10.48 7.88
N ILE A 88 -2.75 10.49 6.64
CA ILE A 88 -1.98 11.04 5.51
C ILE A 88 -1.94 12.56 5.68
N VAL A 89 -0.73 13.12 5.76
CA VAL A 89 -0.53 14.56 5.91
C VAL A 89 0.01 15.22 4.65
N GLU A 90 0.70 14.46 3.80
CA GLU A 90 1.29 14.95 2.56
C GLU A 90 1.43 13.81 1.56
N SER A 91 1.36 14.12 0.26
CA SER A 91 1.55 13.16 -0.83
C SER A 91 2.56 13.69 -1.84
N PHE A 92 3.36 12.78 -2.39
CA PHE A 92 4.31 13.02 -3.46
C PHE A 92 4.03 12.06 -4.61
N GLN A 93 4.17 12.55 -5.84
CA GLN A 93 4.15 11.73 -7.05
C GLN A 93 5.01 12.40 -8.11
N SER A 94 5.80 11.61 -8.84
CA SER A 94 6.58 12.07 -9.97
C SER A 94 6.74 10.94 -10.97
N LEU A 95 6.45 11.22 -12.24
CA LEU A 95 6.88 10.36 -13.34
C LEU A 95 8.35 10.62 -13.64
N VAL A 96 9.06 9.58 -14.07
CA VAL A 96 10.49 9.62 -14.34
C VAL A 96 10.74 9.22 -15.78
N ILE A 97 11.51 10.02 -16.50
CA ILE A 97 11.91 9.72 -17.87
C ILE A 97 12.97 8.59 -17.83
N PRO A 98 12.67 7.39 -18.37
CA PRO A 98 13.69 6.34 -18.53
C PRO A 98 14.61 6.66 -19.71
N GLU A 99 15.81 6.08 -19.73
CA GLU A 99 16.71 6.13 -20.89
C GLU A 99 16.15 5.30 -22.06
N GLY A 100 15.48 4.18 -21.74
CA GLY A 100 14.83 3.29 -22.70
C GLY A 100 13.37 3.63 -23.02
N ARG A 101 12.76 2.86 -23.93
CA ARG A 101 11.31 2.93 -24.17
C ARG A 101 10.55 2.08 -23.15
N ILE A 102 9.36 2.55 -22.76
CA ILE A 102 8.43 1.74 -21.97
C ILE A 102 7.83 0.67 -22.88
N SER A 103 7.95 -0.60 -22.48
CA SER A 103 7.41 -1.71 -23.26
C SER A 103 5.87 -1.77 -23.16
N PRO A 104 5.17 -2.32 -24.17
CA PRO A 104 3.71 -2.50 -24.10
C PRO A 104 3.27 -3.35 -22.89
N ALA A 105 4.11 -4.27 -22.42
CA ALA A 105 3.84 -5.07 -21.24
C ALA A 105 3.84 -4.21 -19.97
N ILE A 106 4.82 -3.31 -19.83
CA ILE A 106 4.89 -2.37 -18.69
C ILE A 106 3.77 -1.34 -18.77
N THR A 107 3.45 -0.81 -19.95
CA THR A 107 2.29 0.08 -20.12
C THR A 107 0.98 -0.61 -19.79
N LYS A 108 0.80 -1.87 -20.18
CA LYS A 108 -0.40 -2.64 -19.81
C LYS A 108 -0.47 -2.88 -18.30
N LEU A 109 0.67 -3.12 -17.67
CA LEU A 109 0.75 -3.37 -16.23
C LEU A 109 0.44 -2.11 -15.43
N THR A 110 1.15 -1.02 -15.74
CA THR A 110 1.18 0.21 -14.92
C THR A 110 0.24 1.30 -15.41
N GLY A 111 -0.25 1.21 -16.65
CA GLY A 111 -0.97 2.31 -17.31
C GLY A 111 -0.09 3.50 -17.70
N ILE A 112 1.22 3.45 -17.43
CA ILE A 112 2.17 4.49 -17.83
C ILE A 112 2.61 4.23 -19.26
N ASP A 113 2.26 5.15 -20.16
CA ASP A 113 2.67 5.10 -21.56
C ASP A 113 3.74 6.15 -21.88
N GLN A 114 4.29 6.04 -23.09
CA GLN A 114 5.35 6.94 -23.55
C GLN A 114 4.87 8.40 -23.67
N MET A 115 3.58 8.63 -23.91
CA MET A 115 3.01 9.97 -24.06
C MET A 115 2.92 10.68 -22.71
N MET A 116 2.48 9.98 -21.67
CA MET A 116 2.44 10.46 -20.31
C MET A 116 3.83 10.88 -19.81
N ILE A 117 4.86 10.05 -20.10
CA ILE A 117 6.25 10.38 -19.76
C ILE A 117 6.76 11.59 -20.54
N ALA A 118 6.40 11.72 -21.82
CA ALA A 118 6.80 12.88 -22.62
C ALA A 118 6.16 14.20 -22.16
N GLN A 119 4.97 14.13 -21.54
CA GLN A 119 4.23 15.29 -21.05
C GLN A 119 4.64 15.70 -19.63
N ASP A 120 4.71 14.71 -18.72
CA ASP A 120 4.78 14.96 -17.27
C ASP A 120 6.04 14.37 -16.61
N GLY A 121 6.83 13.59 -17.35
CA GLY A 121 8.05 12.97 -16.83
C GLY A 121 9.14 13.99 -16.54
N VAL A 122 9.92 13.75 -15.48
CA VAL A 122 11.12 14.54 -15.15
C VAL A 122 12.38 13.67 -15.15
N PRO A 123 13.59 14.25 -15.27
CA PRO A 123 14.83 13.49 -15.15
C PRO A 123 14.95 12.77 -13.80
N LEU A 124 15.56 11.59 -13.80
CA LEU A 124 15.75 10.76 -12.57
C LEU A 124 16.35 11.57 -11.41
N GLY A 125 17.39 12.36 -11.65
CA GLY A 125 18.02 13.18 -10.62
C GLY A 125 17.08 14.20 -9.97
N GLU A 126 16.16 14.78 -10.74
CA GLU A 126 15.17 15.72 -10.23
C GLU A 126 14.14 15.00 -9.36
N ALA A 127 13.57 13.89 -9.86
CA ALA A 127 12.60 13.09 -9.11
C ALA A 127 13.18 12.58 -7.79
N MET A 128 14.43 12.07 -7.81
CA MET A 128 15.15 11.59 -6.63
C MET A 128 15.42 12.70 -5.61
N SER A 129 15.79 13.90 -6.08
CA SER A 129 16.05 15.06 -5.20
C SER A 129 14.77 15.57 -4.54
N ARG A 130 13.67 15.61 -5.31
CA ARG A 130 12.34 15.98 -4.81
C ARG A 130 11.82 14.94 -3.82
N PHE A 131 11.95 13.65 -4.13
CA PHE A 131 11.55 12.58 -3.22
C PHE A 131 12.37 12.57 -1.94
N ARG A 132 13.70 12.80 -2.01
CA ARG A 132 14.54 12.96 -0.81
C ARG A 132 14.09 14.12 0.06
N SER A 133 13.82 15.27 -0.55
CA SER A 133 13.34 16.46 0.17
C SER A 133 11.98 16.22 0.80
N PHE A 134 11.09 15.52 0.09
CA PHE A 134 9.82 15.06 0.61
C PHE A 134 10.03 14.12 1.81
N ALA A 135 10.86 13.08 1.67
CA ALA A 135 11.07 12.09 2.72
C ALA A 135 11.72 12.66 3.99
N GLY A 136 12.68 13.58 3.83
CA GLY A 136 13.52 14.05 4.93
C GLY A 136 14.23 12.88 5.61
N ASP A 137 14.28 12.91 6.95
CA ASP A 137 14.88 11.87 7.78
C ASP A 137 13.86 10.82 8.27
N LEU A 138 12.61 10.87 7.79
CA LEU A 138 11.57 9.95 8.23
C LEU A 138 11.87 8.51 7.81
N PRO A 139 11.53 7.50 8.63
CA PRO A 139 11.57 6.10 8.21
C PRO A 139 10.78 5.88 6.92
N LEU A 140 11.33 5.05 6.01
CA LEU A 140 10.71 4.69 4.74
C LEU A 140 10.06 3.31 4.83
N VAL A 141 8.84 3.19 4.33
CA VAL A 141 8.05 1.96 4.28
C VAL A 141 7.69 1.68 2.83
N ALA A 142 8.03 0.50 2.34
CA ALA A 142 7.47 -0.01 1.08
C ALA A 142 6.76 -1.33 1.34
N PHE A 143 5.89 -1.76 0.43
CA PHE A 143 5.23 -3.04 0.60
C PHE A 143 6.24 -4.18 0.58
N ASN A 144 7.11 -4.20 -0.43
CA ASN A 144 8.21 -5.14 -0.55
C ASN A 144 9.56 -4.38 -0.50
N ALA A 145 9.89 -3.83 0.68
CA ALA A 145 11.04 -2.94 0.86
C ALA A 145 12.36 -3.37 0.19
N PRO A 146 12.78 -4.64 0.15
CA PRO A 146 13.98 -5.05 -0.57
C PRO A 146 13.98 -4.66 -2.06
N PHE A 147 12.82 -4.73 -2.73
CA PHE A 147 12.65 -4.37 -4.14
C PHE A 147 12.82 -2.86 -4.33
N ASP A 148 11.95 -2.06 -3.70
CA ASP A 148 11.93 -0.61 -3.87
C ASP A 148 13.23 0.05 -3.39
N LYS A 149 13.76 -0.40 -2.25
CA LYS A 149 15.07 0.04 -1.74
C LYS A 149 16.19 -0.26 -2.74
N GLY A 150 16.15 -1.42 -3.39
CA GLY A 150 17.13 -1.81 -4.39
C GLY A 150 17.18 -0.83 -5.56
N PHE A 151 16.03 -0.49 -6.13
CA PHE A 151 15.91 0.52 -7.17
C PHE A 151 16.33 1.91 -6.69
N LEU A 152 15.87 2.34 -5.52
CA LEU A 152 16.19 3.65 -4.95
C LEU A 152 17.70 3.83 -4.72
N HIS A 153 18.36 2.82 -4.17
CA HIS A 153 19.80 2.84 -3.94
C HIS A 153 20.60 2.74 -5.24
N HIS A 154 20.15 1.93 -6.20
CA HIS A 154 20.78 1.87 -7.52
C HIS A 154 20.67 3.21 -8.25
N ALA A 155 19.51 3.88 -8.19
CA ALA A 155 19.33 5.22 -8.73
C ALA A 155 20.28 6.23 -8.07
N CYS A 156 20.49 6.15 -6.74
CA CYS A 156 21.49 6.98 -6.07
C CYS A 156 22.90 6.73 -6.63
N PHE A 157 23.27 5.47 -6.82
CA PHE A 157 24.57 5.09 -7.40
C PHE A 157 24.74 5.65 -8.83
N ARG A 158 23.76 5.47 -9.73
CA ARG A 158 23.84 5.98 -11.12
C ARG A 158 24.00 7.50 -11.16
N MET A 159 23.34 8.21 -10.25
CA MET A 159 23.33 9.66 -10.20
C MET A 159 24.48 10.27 -9.38
N GLY A 160 25.35 9.45 -8.78
CA GLY A 160 26.38 9.93 -7.86
C GLY A 160 25.82 10.61 -6.60
N MET A 161 24.60 10.27 -6.20
CA MET A 161 23.94 10.82 -5.02
C MET A 161 24.26 9.99 -3.76
N PRO A 162 24.30 10.59 -2.57
CA PRO A 162 24.39 9.84 -1.32
C PRO A 162 23.26 8.82 -1.21
N VAL A 163 23.52 7.66 -0.62
CA VAL A 163 22.43 6.69 -0.32
C VAL A 163 21.44 7.29 0.69
N PHE A 164 20.22 6.76 0.73
CA PHE A 164 19.25 7.15 1.76
C PHE A 164 19.71 6.63 3.13
N GLY A 165 19.87 7.55 4.09
CA GLY A 165 20.25 7.23 5.47
C GLY A 165 19.07 6.76 6.34
N ASN A 166 17.86 6.82 5.79
CA ASN A 166 16.61 6.46 6.46
C ASN A 166 16.59 4.97 6.82
N SER A 167 15.90 4.61 7.92
CA SER A 167 15.54 3.23 8.16
C SER A 167 14.49 2.78 7.14
N PHE A 168 14.57 1.51 6.72
CA PHE A 168 13.61 0.91 5.79
C PHE A 168 12.82 -0.18 6.50
N HIS A 169 11.50 -0.17 6.33
CA HIS A 169 10.58 -1.13 6.92
C HIS A 169 9.71 -1.78 5.84
N CYS A 170 9.45 -3.08 6.00
CA CYS A 170 8.73 -3.89 5.03
C CYS A 170 7.29 -4.16 5.51
N ALA A 171 6.29 -3.61 4.80
CA ALA A 171 4.89 -3.82 5.17
C ALA A 171 4.45 -5.27 4.89
N LEU A 172 5.06 -5.96 3.92
CA LEU A 172 4.86 -7.39 3.66
C LEU A 172 5.27 -8.25 4.87
N GLU A 173 6.45 -8.01 5.44
CA GLU A 173 6.91 -8.72 6.64
C GLU A 173 6.02 -8.42 7.86
N THR A 174 5.63 -7.16 8.01
CA THR A 174 4.70 -6.74 9.08
C THR A 174 3.35 -7.43 8.92
N SER A 175 2.84 -7.54 7.68
CA SER A 175 1.59 -8.25 7.37
C SER A 175 1.68 -9.75 7.66
N ARG A 176 2.81 -10.40 7.35
CA ARG A 176 3.07 -11.81 7.69
C ARG A 176 3.04 -12.08 9.19
N ARG A 177 3.57 -11.16 9.98
CA ARG A 177 3.54 -11.23 11.45
C ARG A 177 2.13 -11.00 11.99
N ALA A 178 1.40 -10.03 11.45
CA ALA A 178 0.06 -9.68 11.92
C ALA A 178 -0.99 -10.74 11.60
N TRP A 179 -0.87 -11.42 10.46
CA TRP A 179 -1.83 -12.40 9.99
C TRP A 179 -1.15 -13.68 9.47
N PRO A 180 -0.55 -14.51 10.33
CA PRO A 180 0.15 -15.72 9.90
C PRO A 180 -0.79 -16.73 9.21
N GLY A 181 -0.24 -17.54 8.31
CA GLY A 181 -0.96 -18.66 7.67
C GLY A 181 -1.84 -18.28 6.47
N ARG A 182 -1.78 -17.04 5.97
CA ARG A 182 -2.54 -16.64 4.77
C ARG A 182 -2.07 -17.35 3.50
N PRO A 183 -3.00 -17.65 2.57
CA PRO A 183 -2.66 -18.28 1.29
C PRO A 183 -1.87 -17.37 0.35
N SER A 184 -2.01 -16.05 0.48
CA SER A 184 -1.30 -15.05 -0.32
C SER A 184 -0.97 -13.81 0.51
N TYR A 185 0.15 -13.17 0.19
CA TYR A 185 0.54 -11.86 0.71
C TYR A 185 0.88 -10.88 -0.41
N LYS A 186 0.33 -11.09 -1.61
CA LYS A 186 0.36 -10.04 -2.63
C LYS A 186 -0.40 -8.83 -2.11
N LEU A 187 0.04 -7.63 -2.47
CA LEU A 187 -0.61 -6.38 -2.06
C LEU A 187 -2.10 -6.39 -2.42
N SER A 188 -2.44 -6.73 -3.67
CA SER A 188 -3.83 -6.83 -4.13
C SER A 188 -4.64 -7.86 -3.36
N ALA A 189 -4.09 -9.03 -3.06
CA ALA A 189 -4.81 -10.04 -2.27
C ALA A 189 -5.13 -9.55 -0.85
N LEU A 190 -4.17 -8.91 -0.18
CA LEU A 190 -4.41 -8.35 1.16
C LEU A 190 -5.35 -7.13 1.12
N ALA A 191 -5.26 -6.31 0.08
CA ALA A 191 -6.10 -5.15 -0.13
C ALA A 191 -7.56 -5.53 -0.42
N GLU A 192 -7.78 -6.50 -1.32
CA GLU A 192 -9.09 -7.07 -1.63
C GLU A 192 -9.76 -7.63 -0.38
N GLU A 193 -9.02 -8.43 0.39
CA GLU A 193 -9.50 -8.93 1.66
C GLU A 193 -9.88 -7.77 2.60
N ALA A 194 -9.03 -6.77 2.73
CA ALA A 194 -9.32 -5.60 3.56
C ALA A 194 -10.55 -4.78 3.09
N GLY A 195 -11.12 -5.09 1.93
CA GLY A 195 -12.23 -4.34 1.32
C GLY A 195 -11.77 -3.03 0.71
N LEU A 196 -10.50 -2.94 0.30
CA LEU A 196 -9.95 -1.79 -0.39
C LEU A 196 -10.19 -1.88 -1.90
N ASP A 197 -10.28 -0.71 -2.54
CA ASP A 197 -10.40 -0.61 -3.98
C ASP A 197 -9.10 -1.05 -4.68
N LEU A 198 -9.26 -1.86 -5.73
CA LEU A 198 -8.18 -2.33 -6.61
C LEU A 198 -8.08 -1.51 -7.90
N ALA A 199 -8.93 -0.48 -8.09
CA ALA A 199 -8.77 0.45 -9.19
C ALA A 199 -7.37 1.08 -9.19
N ASN A 200 -6.73 1.15 -10.36
CA ASN A 200 -5.35 1.60 -10.49
C ASN A 200 -4.34 0.73 -9.69
N GLU A 201 -4.51 -0.59 -9.66
CA GLU A 201 -3.39 -1.50 -9.34
C GLU A 201 -2.21 -1.19 -10.26
N HIS A 202 -0.98 -1.17 -9.72
CA HIS A 202 0.24 -0.77 -10.42
C HIS A 202 0.29 0.71 -10.83
N ARG A 203 -0.33 1.55 -10.01
CA ARG A 203 -0.02 2.98 -9.94
C ARG A 203 0.60 3.24 -8.57
N ALA A 204 1.80 3.81 -8.54
CA ALA A 204 2.59 3.90 -7.32
C ALA A 204 1.83 4.61 -6.18
N LEU A 205 1.05 5.67 -6.48
CA LEU A 205 0.29 6.38 -5.46
C LEU A 205 -0.88 5.54 -4.88
N ALA A 206 -1.56 4.75 -5.72
CA ALA A 206 -2.62 3.87 -5.27
C ALA A 206 -2.06 2.72 -4.42
N ASP A 207 -0.91 2.17 -4.81
CA ASP A 207 -0.22 1.14 -4.04
C ASP A 207 0.39 1.68 -2.74
N CYS A 208 0.82 2.94 -2.69
CA CYS A 208 1.13 3.63 -1.44
C CYS A 208 -0.09 3.69 -0.49
N GLN A 209 -1.29 3.99 -0.99
CA GLN A 209 -2.49 4.08 -0.16
C GLN A 209 -2.87 2.72 0.43
N ARG A 210 -2.84 1.66 -0.38
CA ARG A 210 -3.06 0.28 0.07
C ARG A 210 -2.01 -0.14 1.09
N THR A 211 -0.74 0.13 0.81
CA THR A 211 0.38 -0.16 1.71
C THR A 211 0.23 0.57 3.05
N ALA A 212 -0.14 1.85 3.04
CA ALA A 212 -0.36 2.64 4.24
C ALA A 212 -1.50 2.07 5.11
N TYR A 213 -2.60 1.65 4.48
CA TYR A 213 -3.71 1.00 5.20
C TYR A 213 -3.26 -0.31 5.82
N LEU A 214 -2.61 -1.19 5.04
CA LEU A 214 -2.18 -2.50 5.51
C LEU A 214 -1.16 -2.39 6.63
N MET A 215 -0.21 -1.45 6.51
CA MET A 215 0.77 -1.19 7.57
C MET A 215 0.08 -0.76 8.86
N PHE A 216 -0.83 0.21 8.79
CA PHE A 216 -1.60 0.66 9.96
C PHE A 216 -2.43 -0.48 10.58
N ALA A 217 -3.14 -1.25 9.76
CA ALA A 217 -3.94 -2.38 10.21
C ALA A 217 -3.09 -3.49 10.85
N ALA A 218 -1.92 -3.79 10.28
CA ALA A 218 -0.99 -4.78 10.78
C ALA A 218 -0.37 -4.36 12.12
N LEU A 219 0.06 -3.10 12.25
CA LEU A 219 0.57 -2.54 13.50
C LEU A 219 -0.48 -2.58 14.61
N ASN A 220 -1.71 -2.17 14.32
CA ASN A 220 -2.83 -2.27 15.28
C ASN A 220 -3.11 -3.72 15.69
N LYS A 221 -3.07 -4.66 14.75
CA LYS A 221 -3.27 -6.09 15.02
C LYS A 221 -2.18 -6.65 15.95
N LEU A 222 -0.95 -6.15 15.82
CA LEU A 222 0.19 -6.52 16.66
C LEU A 222 0.23 -5.78 18.01
N GLY A 223 -0.63 -4.76 18.21
CA GLY A 223 -0.61 -3.93 19.42
C GLY A 223 0.62 -3.02 19.53
N THR A 224 1.21 -2.65 18.39
CA THR A 224 2.43 -1.83 18.33
C THR A 224 2.18 -0.54 17.56
N SER A 225 2.87 0.54 17.92
CA SER A 225 2.96 1.75 17.08
C SER A 225 4.17 1.65 16.15
N PHE A 226 4.16 2.43 15.06
CA PHE A 226 5.39 2.69 14.31
C PHE A 226 6.38 3.39 15.26
N ARG A 227 7.60 2.88 15.36
CA ARG A 227 8.67 3.40 16.22
C ARG A 227 9.88 3.74 15.36
#